data_AF-A0A1H4VXN4-F1
#
_entry.id   AF-A0A1H4VXN4-F1
#
_cell.length_a   1.000
_cell.length_b   1.000
_cell.length_c   1.000
_cell.angle_alpha   90.00
_cell.angle_beta   90.00
_cell.angle_gamma   90.00
#
_symmetry.space_group_name_H-M   'P 1'
#
loop_
_entity.id
_entity.type
_entity.pdbx_description
1 polymer ?
#
loop_
_entity_poly.entity_id
_entity_poly.type
_entity_poly.pdbx_seq_one_letter_code
_entity_poly.pdbx_strand_id
1 'polypeptide(L)'
;MLNNIVSSILSAKTAEESEIAATNLYVFYEQLAEELLLDPNINTPTEVGGGLALSPEHAIDCILDYIRTVKFLKGIYTSVLDLGEKFKGEVIEILYAGSGPYGTLIVPLLSKFTNKEISVTVVDIHENSINSLKRIVEYLGFEQHIKEYVIDDATKMEVDKKWHIIISETMDKALTKEPQVAITCNLVKQLVDGGVFIPERISLAGGTSFLAEEKQFGRLKRKEEREVKFDDKEFLFCIDKNILGKNKKFAYESEWISVEDNYVRNPDICIYTEINVYNGITINSGESFITNPYCVKSLYAVKGNNYKLFYKGIEKVPFWTIKDSSN
;
A
#
# COMPACT_ATOMS: atom_id res chain seq x y z
N MET A 1 -17.05 10.15 18.79
CA MET A 1 -17.54 9.31 17.68
C MET A 1 -16.41 8.49 17.05
N LEU A 2 -15.37 9.12 16.51
CA LEU A 2 -14.21 8.45 15.88
C LEU A 2 -13.59 7.32 16.73
N ASN A 3 -13.33 7.55 18.02
CA ASN A 3 -12.77 6.55 18.92
C ASN A 3 -13.57 5.23 18.95
N ASN A 4 -14.91 5.29 18.87
CA ASN A 4 -15.77 4.11 18.85
C ASN A 4 -15.69 3.38 17.50
N ILE A 5 -15.67 4.12 16.39
CA ILE A 5 -15.50 3.56 15.04
C ILE A 5 -14.18 2.78 14.98
N VAL A 6 -13.10 3.38 15.48
CA VAL A 6 -11.77 2.77 15.51
C VAL A 6 -11.75 1.55 16.44
N SER A 7 -12.42 1.60 17.59
CA SER A 7 -12.59 0.40 18.44
C SER A 7 -13.24 -0.75 17.66
N SER A 8 -14.31 -0.46 16.92
CA SER A 8 -15.00 -1.47 16.10
C SER A 8 -14.07 -2.06 15.05
N ILE A 9 -13.31 -1.23 14.33
CA ILE A 9 -12.30 -1.68 13.35
C ILE A 9 -11.29 -2.62 14.01
N LEU A 10 -10.69 -2.20 15.12
CA LEU A 10 -9.65 -2.99 15.81
C LEU A 10 -10.21 -4.31 16.37
N SER A 11 -11.47 -4.33 16.80
CA SER A 11 -12.12 -5.52 17.36
C SER A 11 -12.74 -6.47 16.33
N ALA A 12 -12.95 -6.03 15.09
CA ALA A 12 -13.63 -6.81 14.05
C ALA A 12 -12.90 -8.14 13.80
N LYS A 13 -13.63 -9.25 13.73
CA LYS A 13 -13.10 -10.61 13.51
C LYS A 13 -13.61 -11.21 12.21
N THR A 14 -14.75 -10.75 11.70
CA THR A 14 -15.34 -11.24 10.45
C THR A 14 -15.21 -10.20 9.33
N ALA A 15 -15.41 -10.65 8.08
CA ALA A 15 -15.45 -9.76 6.93
C ALA A 15 -16.61 -8.75 7.02
N GLU A 16 -17.79 -9.22 7.46
CA GLU A 16 -18.98 -8.39 7.66
C GLU A 16 -18.76 -7.30 8.72
N GLU A 17 -18.18 -7.65 9.87
CA GLU A 17 -17.82 -6.66 10.91
C GLU A 17 -16.81 -5.64 10.39
N SER A 18 -15.84 -6.10 9.59
CA SER A 18 -14.81 -5.25 8.99
C SER A 18 -15.41 -4.28 7.97
N GLU A 19 -16.32 -4.75 7.12
CA GLU A 19 -17.04 -3.95 6.13
C GLU A 19 -17.92 -2.88 6.80
N ILE A 20 -18.69 -3.25 7.83
CA ILE A 20 -19.51 -2.31 8.60
C ILE A 20 -18.62 -1.25 9.27
N ALA A 21 -17.52 -1.67 9.91
CA ALA A 21 -16.64 -0.74 10.62
C ALA A 21 -15.93 0.23 9.66
N ALA A 22 -15.45 -0.26 8.51
CA ALA A 22 -14.87 0.58 7.47
C ALA A 22 -15.91 1.54 6.86
N THR A 23 -17.14 1.06 6.61
CA THR A 23 -18.24 1.90 6.12
C THR A 23 -18.57 3.03 7.09
N ASN A 24 -18.55 2.76 8.39
CA ASN A 24 -18.74 3.82 9.39
C ASN A 24 -17.59 4.84 9.39
N LEU A 25 -16.35 4.40 9.16
CA LEU A 25 -15.21 5.30 8.99
C LEU A 25 -15.34 6.14 7.72
N TYR A 26 -15.82 5.54 6.63
CA TYR A 26 -16.10 6.24 5.38
C TYR A 26 -17.13 7.35 5.59
N VAL A 27 -18.29 7.02 6.15
CA VAL A 27 -19.36 7.98 6.46
C VAL A 27 -18.85 9.10 7.37
N PHE A 28 -17.98 8.78 8.34
CA PHE A 28 -17.36 9.79 9.19
C PHE A 28 -16.47 10.76 8.39
N TYR A 29 -15.65 10.28 7.46
CA TYR A 29 -14.82 11.13 6.62
C TYR A 29 -15.61 11.95 5.60
N GLU A 30 -16.69 11.39 5.04
CA GLU A 30 -17.60 12.14 4.15
C GLU A 30 -18.21 13.35 4.87
N GLN A 31 -18.76 13.11 6.06
CA GLN A 31 -19.35 14.18 6.88
C GLN A 31 -18.30 15.22 7.26
N LEU A 32 -17.08 14.78 7.60
CA LEU A 32 -15.98 15.67 7.93
C LEU A 32 -15.52 16.50 6.73
N ALA A 33 -15.46 15.91 5.54
CA ALA A 33 -15.09 16.59 4.31
C ALA A 33 -16.12 17.66 3.93
N GLU A 34 -17.42 17.36 4.08
CA GLU A 34 -18.50 18.32 3.88
C GLU A 34 -18.43 19.48 4.89
N GLU A 35 -18.29 19.18 6.18
CA GLU A 35 -18.24 20.18 7.25
C GLU A 35 -17.03 21.11 7.11
N LEU A 36 -15.89 20.55 6.70
CA LEU A 36 -14.67 21.30 6.46
C LEU A 36 -14.57 21.86 5.03
N LEU A 37 -15.57 21.68 4.17
CA LEU A 37 -15.49 22.15 2.77
C LEU A 37 -14.16 21.75 2.10
N LEU A 38 -13.76 20.49 2.28
CA LEU A 38 -12.57 19.94 1.63
C LEU A 38 -12.90 19.68 0.17
N ASP A 39 -12.05 20.13 -0.74
CA ASP A 39 -12.20 19.81 -2.15
C ASP A 39 -11.76 18.34 -2.36
N PRO A 40 -12.60 17.46 -2.93
CA PRO A 40 -12.22 16.07 -3.16
C PRO A 40 -11.29 15.89 -4.38
N ASN A 41 -11.13 16.89 -5.25
CA ASN A 41 -10.43 16.78 -6.54
C ASN A 41 -9.12 17.60 -6.60
N ILE A 42 -8.44 17.82 -5.46
CA ILE A 42 -7.47 18.92 -5.36
C ILE A 42 -6.14 18.70 -6.09
N ASN A 43 -5.79 17.45 -6.42
CA ASN A 43 -4.46 17.17 -6.94
C ASN A 43 -4.51 16.70 -8.40
N THR A 44 -3.44 16.98 -9.12
CA THR A 44 -3.15 16.33 -10.40
C THR A 44 -2.02 15.32 -10.16
N PRO A 45 -2.04 14.14 -10.80
CA PRO A 45 -0.96 13.18 -10.68
C PRO A 45 0.41 13.83 -10.94
N THR A 46 1.37 13.62 -10.04
CA THR A 46 2.72 14.18 -10.15
C THR A 46 3.72 13.07 -10.40
N GLU A 47 4.48 13.14 -11.50
CA GLU A 47 5.52 12.16 -11.79
C GLU A 47 6.74 12.38 -10.87
N VAL A 48 7.14 11.31 -10.19
CA VAL A 48 8.30 11.25 -9.30
C VAL A 48 9.25 10.15 -9.74
N GLY A 49 10.42 10.07 -9.10
CA GLY A 49 11.35 8.96 -9.36
C GLY A 49 10.70 7.63 -9.01
N GLY A 50 10.33 6.83 -10.01
CA GLY A 50 9.76 5.51 -9.79
C GLY A 50 8.24 5.48 -9.64
N GLY A 51 7.50 6.47 -10.12
CA GLY A 51 6.03 6.40 -10.10
C GLY A 51 5.32 7.70 -10.39
N LEU A 52 3.99 7.63 -10.41
CA LEU A 52 3.09 8.75 -10.29
C LEU A 52 2.63 8.81 -8.84
N ALA A 53 2.89 9.93 -8.16
CA ALA A 53 2.14 10.28 -6.97
C ALA A 53 0.74 10.65 -7.45
N LEU A 54 -0.18 9.69 -7.41
CA LEU A 54 -1.53 9.88 -7.90
C LEU A 54 -2.26 10.89 -7.02
N SER A 55 -3.09 11.69 -7.68
CA SER A 55 -4.09 12.49 -6.97
C SER A 55 -5.04 11.53 -6.24
N PRO A 56 -5.58 11.90 -5.07
CA PRO A 56 -6.70 11.21 -4.49
C PRO A 56 -7.96 11.49 -5.33
N GLU A 57 -7.98 11.00 -6.57
CA GLU A 57 -9.23 10.71 -7.25
C GLU A 57 -9.87 9.58 -6.43
N HIS A 58 -10.73 10.01 -5.51
CA HIS A 58 -11.42 9.23 -4.50
C HIS A 58 -10.53 8.60 -3.41
N ALA A 59 -9.96 9.41 -2.51
CA ALA A 59 -9.56 8.91 -1.17
C ALA A 59 -10.74 8.18 -0.44
N ILE A 60 -11.96 8.43 -0.90
CA ILE A 60 -13.22 7.72 -0.64
C ILE A 60 -13.21 6.26 -1.12
N ASP A 61 -12.70 5.98 -2.33
CA ASP A 61 -12.59 4.62 -2.88
C ASP A 61 -11.63 3.76 -2.06
N CYS A 62 -10.70 4.39 -1.32
CA CYS A 62 -9.82 3.68 -0.40
C CYS A 62 -10.53 3.10 0.82
N ILE A 63 -11.59 3.76 1.29
CA ILE A 63 -12.37 3.26 2.43
C ILE A 63 -13.40 2.21 1.96
N LEU A 64 -13.84 2.27 0.70
CA LEU A 64 -14.64 1.21 0.07
C LEU A 64 -13.84 -0.10 -0.10
N ASP A 65 -12.52 -0.01 -0.17
CA ASP A 65 -11.63 -1.14 0.09
C ASP A 65 -11.47 -1.38 1.60
N TYR A 66 -12.54 -1.92 2.19
CA TYR A 66 -12.61 -2.16 3.64
C TYR A 66 -11.51 -3.12 4.12
N ILE A 67 -11.10 -4.09 3.29
CA ILE A 67 -10.07 -5.06 3.65
C ILE A 67 -8.74 -4.32 3.81
N ARG A 68 -8.35 -3.50 2.83
CA ARG A 68 -7.14 -2.67 2.92
C ARG A 68 -7.17 -1.80 4.17
N THR A 69 -8.22 -1.01 4.34
CA THR A 69 -8.34 -0.04 5.45
C THR A 69 -8.24 -0.73 6.82
N VAL A 70 -9.02 -1.79 7.04
CA VAL A 70 -9.05 -2.49 8.34
C VAL A 70 -7.71 -3.18 8.62
N LYS A 71 -7.10 -3.81 7.62
CA LYS A 71 -5.82 -4.53 7.79
C LYS A 71 -4.67 -3.56 8.07
N PHE A 72 -4.59 -2.44 7.37
CA PHE A 72 -3.59 -1.41 7.65
C PHE A 72 -3.77 -0.79 9.04
N LEU A 73 -5.00 -0.39 9.41
CA LEU A 73 -5.25 0.20 10.74
C LEU A 73 -4.89 -0.77 11.87
N LYS A 74 -5.23 -2.06 11.73
CA LYS A 74 -4.82 -3.09 12.70
C LYS A 74 -3.31 -3.30 12.74
N GLY A 75 -2.66 -3.36 11.58
CA GLY A 75 -1.21 -3.56 11.49
C GLY A 75 -0.44 -2.40 12.11
N ILE A 76 -0.82 -1.16 11.79
CA ILE A 76 -0.21 0.05 12.35
C ILE A 76 -0.44 0.10 13.87
N TYR A 77 -1.67 -0.11 14.33
CA TYR A 77 -1.99 -0.14 15.77
C TYR A 77 -1.16 -1.19 16.52
N THR A 78 -1.08 -2.41 15.99
CA THR A 78 -0.29 -3.50 16.59
C THR A 78 1.21 -3.15 16.59
N SER A 79 1.72 -2.55 15.52
CA SER A 79 3.12 -2.12 15.46
C SER A 79 3.45 -1.04 16.49
N VAL A 80 2.55 -0.08 16.74
CA VAL A 80 2.74 0.95 17.77
C VAL A 80 2.83 0.32 19.16
N LEU A 81 1.96 -0.64 19.47
CA LEU A 81 1.99 -1.34 20.76
C LEU A 81 3.28 -2.15 20.96
N ASP A 82 3.66 -2.94 19.96
CA ASP A 82 4.86 -3.77 20.02
C ASP A 82 6.13 -2.92 20.15
N LEU A 83 6.21 -1.82 19.41
CA LEU A 83 7.34 -0.91 19.49
C LEU A 83 7.32 -0.08 20.78
N GLY A 84 6.15 0.25 21.33
CA GLY A 84 6.02 0.88 22.65
C GLY A 84 6.62 0.04 23.78
N GLU A 85 6.42 -1.29 23.73
CA GLU A 85 7.07 -2.20 24.69
C GLU A 85 8.56 -2.36 24.42
N LYS A 86 8.97 -2.38 23.15
CA LYS A 86 10.37 -2.53 22.75
C LYS A 86 11.23 -1.31 23.09
N PHE A 87 10.71 -0.11 22.87
CA PHE A 87 11.34 1.19 23.13
C PHE A 87 10.75 1.85 24.37
N LYS A 88 10.64 1.07 25.45
CA LYS A 88 9.93 1.48 26.66
C LYS A 88 10.45 2.79 27.24
N GLY A 89 9.55 3.75 27.40
CA GLY A 89 9.87 5.08 27.94
C GLY A 89 10.26 6.11 26.87
N GLU A 90 10.33 5.70 25.60
CA GLU A 90 10.51 6.60 24.46
C GLU A 90 9.15 6.92 23.81
N VAL A 91 9.10 8.07 23.13
CA VAL A 91 7.97 8.41 22.25
C VAL A 91 8.20 7.73 20.91
N ILE A 92 7.22 6.97 20.42
CA ILE A 92 7.30 6.32 19.12
C ILE A 92 7.16 7.38 18.01
N GLU A 93 8.30 7.80 17.48
CA GLU A 93 8.42 8.64 16.29
C GLU A 93 7.98 7.89 15.01
N ILE A 94 6.90 8.35 14.39
CA ILE A 94 6.28 7.78 13.19
C ILE A 94 6.44 8.74 12.01
N LEU A 95 6.87 8.23 10.86
CA LEU A 95 6.78 8.92 9.58
C LEU A 95 5.64 8.33 8.76
N TYR A 96 4.70 9.16 8.32
CA TYR A 96 3.67 8.75 7.37
C TYR A 96 3.89 9.42 6.01
N ALA A 97 4.29 8.63 5.02
CA ALA A 97 4.70 9.09 3.69
C ALA A 97 3.68 8.75 2.59
N GLY A 98 3.24 9.79 1.89
CA GLY A 98 2.10 9.72 0.96
C GLY A 98 0.80 9.72 1.75
N SER A 99 0.58 10.74 2.57
CA SER A 99 -0.51 10.73 3.54
C SER A 99 -1.89 10.87 2.91
N GLY A 100 -1.96 11.52 1.75
CA GLY A 100 -3.19 12.01 1.16
C GLY A 100 -3.84 13.10 2.02
N PRO A 101 -5.00 13.62 1.57
CA PRO A 101 -5.69 14.74 2.20
C PRO A 101 -6.36 14.40 3.53
N TYR A 102 -6.62 13.12 3.79
CA TYR A 102 -7.40 12.67 4.96
C TYR A 102 -6.58 11.92 6.00
N GLY A 103 -5.34 11.54 5.66
CA GLY A 103 -4.44 10.84 6.55
C GLY A 103 -5.00 9.52 7.08
N THR A 104 -5.76 8.79 6.25
CA THR A 104 -6.67 7.70 6.65
C THR A 104 -6.01 6.57 7.42
N LEU A 105 -4.71 6.33 7.24
CA LEU A 105 -3.98 5.26 7.91
C LEU A 105 -3.49 5.63 9.33
N ILE A 106 -3.40 6.92 9.66
CA ILE A 106 -2.86 7.36 10.97
C ILE A 106 -3.87 8.17 11.79
N VAL A 107 -4.62 9.09 11.16
CA VAL A 107 -5.54 10.01 11.86
C VAL A 107 -6.56 9.26 12.73
N PRO A 108 -7.19 8.17 12.28
CA PRO A 108 -8.12 7.43 13.14
C PRO A 108 -7.44 6.88 14.40
N LEU A 109 -6.20 6.42 14.27
CA LEU A 109 -5.44 5.80 15.35
C LEU A 109 -4.95 6.81 16.40
N LEU A 110 -4.86 8.11 16.07
CA LEU A 110 -4.49 9.16 17.04
C LEU A 110 -5.44 9.19 18.25
N SER A 111 -6.70 8.78 18.06
CA SER A 111 -7.68 8.65 19.15
C SER A 111 -7.36 7.55 20.18
N LYS A 112 -6.39 6.68 19.88
CA LYS A 112 -5.99 5.52 20.72
C LYS A 112 -4.71 5.74 21.50
N PHE A 113 -3.99 6.81 21.22
CA PHE A 113 -2.69 7.09 21.83
C PHE A 113 -2.67 8.52 22.34
N THR A 114 -1.81 8.78 23.31
CA THR A 114 -1.48 10.14 23.74
C THR A 114 -0.29 10.67 22.93
N ASN A 115 -0.11 11.99 22.93
CA ASN A 115 1.07 12.65 22.36
C ASN A 115 2.38 12.34 23.12
N LYS A 116 2.30 11.58 24.22
CA LYS A 116 3.47 11.06 24.96
C LYS A 116 3.82 9.63 24.57
N GLU A 117 2.94 8.95 23.84
CA GLU A 117 3.18 7.59 23.34
C GLU A 117 3.65 7.63 21.89
N ILE A 118 3.06 8.50 21.06
CA ILE A 118 3.42 8.65 19.66
C ILE A 118 3.66 10.11 19.27
N SER A 119 4.53 10.30 18.29
CA SER A 119 4.75 11.59 17.62
C SER A 119 4.85 11.37 16.12
N VAL A 120 4.00 12.04 15.34
CA VAL A 120 3.84 11.77 13.91
C VAL A 120 4.40 12.93 13.10
N THR A 121 5.28 12.62 12.15
CA THR A 121 5.60 13.52 11.05
C THR A 121 4.89 13.01 9.81
N VAL A 122 4.20 13.91 9.11
CA VAL A 122 3.48 13.57 7.89
C VAL A 122 4.20 14.19 6.69
N VAL A 123 4.39 13.41 5.63
CA VAL A 123 4.94 13.90 4.36
C VAL A 123 4.02 13.56 3.19
N ASP A 124 3.77 14.56 2.36
CA ASP A 124 3.07 14.42 1.09
C ASP A 124 3.68 15.39 0.08
N ILE A 125 3.66 15.05 -1.21
CA ILE A 125 4.23 15.91 -2.25
C ILE A 125 3.27 17.06 -2.59
N HIS A 126 1.97 16.90 -2.31
CA HIS A 126 0.94 17.88 -2.61
C HIS A 126 0.64 18.75 -1.39
N GLU A 127 0.92 20.05 -1.50
CA GLU A 127 0.60 21.04 -0.47
C GLU A 127 -0.89 21.01 -0.06
N ASN A 128 -1.78 20.78 -1.02
CA ASN A 128 -3.22 20.69 -0.75
C ASN A 128 -3.59 19.48 0.11
N SER A 129 -2.90 18.34 -0.05
CA SER A 129 -3.08 17.17 0.82
C SER A 129 -2.72 17.53 2.26
N ILE A 130 -1.57 18.18 2.45
CA ILE A 130 -1.09 18.63 3.76
C ILE A 130 -2.06 19.64 4.38
N ASN A 131 -2.54 20.62 3.62
CA ASN A 131 -3.48 21.62 4.10
C ASN A 131 -4.82 21.00 4.54
N SER A 132 -5.40 20.10 3.75
CA SER A 132 -6.62 19.37 4.11
C SER A 132 -6.43 18.53 5.37
N LEU A 133 -5.32 17.79 5.44
CA LEU A 133 -5.01 16.95 6.59
C LEU A 133 -4.84 17.78 7.87
N LYS A 134 -4.14 18.92 7.78
CA LYS A 134 -3.97 19.84 8.90
C LYS A 134 -5.31 20.32 9.46
N ARG A 135 -6.25 20.68 8.58
CA ARG A 135 -7.61 21.10 8.98
C ARG A 135 -8.39 19.98 9.67
N ILE A 136 -8.25 18.74 9.18
CA ILE A 136 -8.84 17.55 9.82
C ILE A 136 -8.25 17.33 11.21
N VAL A 137 -6.93 17.36 11.34
CA VAL A 137 -6.23 17.16 12.62
C VAL A 137 -6.63 18.23 13.64
N GLU A 138 -6.69 19.49 13.22
CA GLU A 138 -7.14 20.62 14.04
C GLU A 138 -8.60 20.46 14.48
N TYR A 139 -9.50 20.13 13.54
CA TYR A 139 -10.90 19.92 13.85
C TYR A 139 -11.12 18.78 14.87
N LEU A 140 -10.31 17.72 14.77
CA LEU A 140 -10.39 16.57 15.67
C LEU A 140 -9.64 16.73 17.00
N GLY A 141 -8.86 17.81 17.16
CA GLY A 141 -8.09 18.08 18.38
C GLY A 141 -6.86 17.18 18.56
N PHE A 142 -6.23 16.75 17.45
CA PHE A 142 -5.05 15.88 17.45
C PHE A 142 -3.73 16.59 17.11
N GLU A 143 -3.71 17.92 17.13
CA GLU A 143 -2.56 18.74 16.74
C GLU A 143 -1.32 18.39 17.56
N GLN A 144 -1.52 18.03 18.84
CA GLN A 144 -0.42 17.69 19.74
C GLN A 144 0.29 16.37 19.37
N HIS A 145 -0.34 15.50 18.57
CA HIS A 145 0.29 14.28 18.07
C HIS A 145 1.15 14.53 16.84
N ILE A 146 0.88 15.60 16.07
CA ILE A 146 1.62 15.91 14.85
C ILE A 146 2.80 16.82 15.18
N LYS A 147 3.99 16.29 14.97
CA LYS A 147 5.24 17.02 15.14
C LYS A 147 5.50 17.99 14.00
N GLU A 148 5.24 17.54 12.77
CA GLU A 148 5.57 18.28 11.57
C GLU A 148 4.73 17.83 10.37
N TYR A 149 4.39 18.79 9.52
CA TYR A 149 3.82 18.59 8.20
C TYR A 149 4.86 18.98 7.16
N VAL A 150 5.26 18.04 6.32
CA VAL A 150 6.35 18.20 5.35
C VAL A 150 5.77 18.10 3.94
N ILE A 151 6.08 19.09 3.10
CA ILE A 151 5.77 19.06 1.67
C ILE A 151 7.05 18.65 0.94
N ASP A 152 7.22 17.36 0.66
CA ASP A 152 8.45 16.84 0.04
C ASP A 152 8.21 15.54 -0.73
N ASP A 153 9.14 15.21 -1.63
CA ASP A 153 9.18 13.96 -2.38
C ASP A 153 9.79 12.84 -1.53
N ALA A 154 8.94 11.97 -0.98
CA ALA A 154 9.35 10.83 -0.15
C ALA A 154 10.32 9.86 -0.85
N THR A 155 10.41 9.86 -2.19
CA THR A 155 11.39 9.06 -2.94
C THR A 155 12.82 9.60 -2.81
N LYS A 156 12.98 10.85 -2.34
CA LYS A 156 14.26 11.55 -2.21
C LYS A 156 14.49 12.18 -0.84
N MET A 157 13.46 12.27 0.01
CA MET A 157 13.54 12.86 1.34
C MET A 157 14.66 12.24 2.16
N GLU A 158 15.56 13.08 2.67
CA GLU A 158 16.62 12.71 3.59
C GLU A 158 16.55 13.61 4.81
N VAL A 159 16.30 13.03 5.97
CA VAL A 159 16.26 13.75 7.25
C VAL A 159 17.31 13.18 8.19
N ASP A 160 17.93 14.05 9.00
CA ASP A 160 18.83 13.66 10.10
C ASP A 160 18.03 13.18 11.33
N LYS A 161 17.03 12.35 11.07
CA LYS A 161 16.10 11.80 12.05
C LYS A 161 15.85 10.35 11.72
N LYS A 162 15.84 9.51 12.76
CA LYS A 162 15.48 8.10 12.65
C LYS A 162 14.06 7.85 13.13
N TRP A 163 13.39 6.92 12.48
CA TRP A 163 11.97 6.60 12.69
C TRP A 163 11.82 5.24 13.34
N HIS A 164 10.93 5.13 14.32
CA HIS A 164 10.53 3.83 14.87
C HIS A 164 9.62 3.10 13.87
N ILE A 165 8.69 3.83 13.26
CA ILE A 165 7.74 3.33 12.28
C ILE A 165 7.74 4.25 11.07
N ILE A 166 7.85 3.67 9.87
CA ILE A 166 7.58 4.36 8.61
C ILE A 166 6.38 3.69 7.96
N ILE A 167 5.39 4.48 7.55
CA ILE A 167 4.16 4.02 6.91
C ILE A 167 4.14 4.59 5.50
N SER A 168 3.94 3.74 4.49
CA SER A 168 3.59 4.20 3.14
C SER A 168 2.76 3.16 2.40
N GLU A 169 1.62 3.60 1.88
CA GLU A 169 0.74 2.86 0.98
C GLU A 169 0.55 3.71 -0.27
N THR A 170 1.55 3.64 -1.16
CA THR A 170 1.65 4.41 -2.40
C THR A 170 1.87 3.43 -3.56
N MET A 171 0.94 2.48 -3.70
CA MET A 171 1.08 1.32 -4.57
C MET A 171 -0.18 1.02 -5.39
N ASP A 172 0.00 0.65 -6.66
CA ASP A 172 -1.00 -0.10 -7.44
C ASP A 172 -0.64 -1.59 -7.41
N LYS A 173 -1.59 -2.43 -7.83
CA LYS A 173 -1.39 -3.86 -8.02
C LYS A 173 -0.12 -4.18 -8.80
N ALA A 174 0.52 -5.29 -8.43
CA ALA A 174 1.78 -5.75 -8.98
C ALA A 174 2.91 -4.70 -8.91
N LEU A 175 2.82 -3.76 -7.96
CA LEU A 175 3.75 -2.64 -7.78
C LEU A 175 3.93 -1.80 -9.05
N THR A 176 2.85 -1.62 -9.81
CA THR A 176 2.84 -0.77 -11.01
C THR A 176 2.45 0.67 -10.65
N LYS A 177 2.68 1.61 -11.58
CA LYS A 177 2.24 3.02 -11.56
C LYS A 177 2.74 3.91 -10.42
N GLU A 178 2.67 3.49 -9.17
CA GLU A 178 2.90 4.31 -7.98
C GLU A 178 4.26 4.00 -7.30
N PRO A 179 4.84 4.95 -6.56
CA PRO A 179 6.25 4.94 -6.16
C PRO A 179 6.61 4.14 -4.90
N GLN A 180 5.81 3.15 -4.48
CA GLN A 180 6.06 2.34 -3.27
C GLN A 180 7.49 1.79 -3.18
N VAL A 181 8.03 1.28 -4.30
CA VAL A 181 9.38 0.71 -4.34
C VAL A 181 10.43 1.78 -4.05
N ALA A 182 10.32 2.93 -4.74
CA ALA A 182 11.26 4.03 -4.58
C ALA A 182 11.19 4.65 -3.18
N ILE A 183 9.98 4.84 -2.65
CA ILE A 183 9.75 5.33 -1.28
C ILE A 183 10.35 4.36 -0.26
N THR A 184 10.10 3.05 -0.39
CA THR A 184 10.66 2.06 0.53
C THR A 184 12.18 2.06 0.47
N CYS A 185 12.78 2.04 -0.73
CA CYS A 185 14.24 2.09 -0.90
C CYS A 185 14.88 3.34 -0.28
N ASN A 186 14.21 4.49 -0.36
CA ASN A 186 14.75 5.73 0.19
C ASN A 186 14.57 5.84 1.71
N LEU A 187 13.39 5.50 2.22
CA LEU A 187 13.04 5.76 3.62
C LEU A 187 13.52 4.67 4.57
N VAL A 188 13.68 3.42 4.13
CA VAL A 188 14.08 2.30 4.99
C VAL A 188 15.42 2.51 5.71
N LYS A 189 16.37 3.21 5.06
CA LYS A 189 17.68 3.56 5.63
C LYS A 189 17.59 4.52 6.82
N GLN A 190 16.41 5.13 7.02
CA GLN A 190 16.11 6.11 8.07
C GLN A 190 15.33 5.48 9.24
N LEU A 191 15.21 4.15 9.30
CA LEU A 191 14.68 3.46 10.48
C LEU A 191 15.73 3.43 11.61
N VAL A 192 15.26 3.49 12.86
CA VAL A 192 16.08 3.09 14.02
C VAL A 192 16.38 1.59 13.97
N ASP A 193 17.40 1.17 14.70
CA ASP A 193 17.67 -0.26 14.85
C ASP A 193 16.47 -0.94 15.51
N GLY A 194 15.88 -1.90 14.80
CA GLY A 194 14.68 -2.58 15.25
C GLY A 194 13.37 -1.84 14.97
N GLY A 195 13.40 -0.73 14.24
CA GLY A 195 12.23 -0.08 13.66
C GLY A 195 11.60 -0.94 12.54
N VAL A 196 10.41 -0.51 12.10
CA VAL A 196 9.57 -1.24 11.14
C VAL A 196 9.08 -0.33 10.02
N PHE A 197 9.00 -0.90 8.82
CA PHE A 197 8.33 -0.28 7.67
C PHE A 197 6.96 -0.96 7.53
N ILE A 198 5.91 -0.20 7.29
CA ILE A 198 4.54 -0.69 7.09
C ILE A 198 4.10 -0.34 5.67
N PRO A 199 3.72 -1.34 4.84
CA PRO A 199 3.67 -2.77 5.16
C PRO A 199 5.05 -3.40 5.36
N GLU A 200 5.14 -4.43 6.21
CA GLU A 200 6.40 -5.15 6.48
C GLU A 200 6.97 -5.83 5.23
N ARG A 201 6.08 -6.36 4.38
CA ARG A 201 6.48 -7.07 3.17
C ARG A 201 5.40 -7.04 2.10
N ILE A 202 5.81 -6.77 0.87
CA ILE A 202 5.00 -6.94 -0.35
C ILE A 202 5.65 -8.03 -1.18
N SER A 203 4.95 -9.12 -1.44
CA SER A 203 5.44 -10.27 -2.20
C SER A 203 4.73 -10.34 -3.56
N LEU A 204 5.51 -10.56 -4.62
CA LEU A 204 4.99 -10.76 -5.97
C LEU A 204 5.29 -12.17 -6.47
N ALA A 205 4.29 -12.79 -7.10
CA ALA A 205 4.42 -14.07 -7.78
C ALA A 205 3.84 -13.98 -9.20
N GLY A 206 4.38 -14.79 -10.11
CA GLY A 206 3.97 -14.86 -11.50
C GLY A 206 3.31 -16.20 -11.81
N GLY A 207 2.36 -16.20 -12.73
CA GLY A 207 1.83 -17.43 -13.28
C GLY A 207 0.81 -17.19 -14.38
N THR A 208 0.35 -18.29 -14.96
CA THR A 208 -0.66 -18.27 -16.01
C THR A 208 -2.05 -18.41 -15.39
N SER A 209 -3.04 -17.74 -15.96
CA SER A 209 -4.44 -17.85 -15.57
C SER A 209 -5.38 -17.32 -16.64
N PHE A 210 -6.67 -17.37 -16.38
CA PHE A 210 -7.67 -16.64 -17.14
C PHE A 210 -8.19 -15.49 -16.28
N LEU A 211 -7.79 -14.25 -16.59
CA LEU A 211 -8.13 -13.07 -15.79
C LEU A 211 -9.64 -12.88 -15.60
N ALA A 212 -10.44 -13.37 -16.55
CA ALA A 212 -11.89 -13.32 -16.47
C ALA A 212 -12.48 -14.22 -15.37
N GLU A 213 -11.74 -15.20 -14.88
CA GLU A 213 -12.17 -16.18 -13.87
C GLU A 213 -11.45 -15.99 -12.52
N GLU A 214 -10.40 -15.16 -12.48
CA GLU A 214 -9.67 -14.83 -11.26
C GLU A 214 -10.52 -14.03 -10.25
N LYS A 215 -10.32 -14.34 -8.97
CA LYS A 215 -10.85 -13.57 -7.84
C LYS A 215 -10.36 -12.12 -7.93
N GLN A 216 -11.30 -11.18 -7.89
CA GLN A 216 -11.01 -9.75 -7.95
C GLN A 216 -11.93 -8.98 -7.00
N PHE A 217 -11.34 -8.10 -6.20
CA PHE A 217 -12.07 -7.16 -5.37
C PHE A 217 -12.85 -6.17 -6.23
N GLY A 218 -14.06 -5.79 -5.78
CA GLY A 218 -14.91 -4.78 -6.43
C GLY A 218 -15.70 -5.25 -7.67
N ARG A 219 -15.55 -6.48 -8.14
CA ARG A 219 -16.41 -7.04 -9.21
C ARG A 219 -17.63 -7.75 -8.62
N LEU A 220 -18.77 -7.68 -9.33
CA LEU A 220 -19.93 -8.53 -9.07
C LEU A 220 -19.46 -10.00 -9.09
N LYS A 221 -19.76 -10.75 -8.01
CA LYS A 221 -19.43 -12.18 -7.87
C LYS A 221 -19.68 -12.90 -9.18
N ARG A 222 -18.65 -13.45 -9.80
CA ARG A 222 -18.80 -14.15 -11.08
C ARG A 222 -19.34 -15.55 -10.82
N LYS A 223 -20.01 -16.14 -11.83
CA LYS A 223 -20.58 -17.48 -11.73
C LYS A 223 -19.52 -18.56 -11.49
N GLU A 224 -18.28 -18.32 -11.95
CA GLU A 224 -17.13 -19.21 -11.77
C GLU A 224 -15.94 -18.36 -11.35
N GLU A 225 -15.64 -18.36 -10.06
CA GLU A 225 -14.39 -17.81 -9.53
C GLU A 225 -13.45 -18.98 -9.26
N ARG A 226 -12.25 -18.94 -9.85
CA ARG A 226 -11.18 -19.88 -9.52
C ARG A 226 -10.29 -19.21 -8.50
N GLU A 227 -10.24 -19.79 -7.32
CA GLU A 227 -9.21 -19.45 -6.35
C GLU A 227 -7.94 -20.19 -6.75
N VAL A 228 -6.95 -19.46 -7.27
CA VAL A 228 -5.60 -19.98 -7.40
C VAL A 228 -4.76 -19.42 -6.27
N LYS A 229 -4.17 -20.29 -5.46
CA LYS A 229 -3.39 -19.86 -4.30
C LYS A 229 -2.09 -19.23 -4.77
N PHE A 230 -1.64 -18.21 -4.05
CA PHE A 230 -0.37 -17.55 -4.32
C PHE A 230 0.81 -18.54 -4.25
N ASP A 231 0.78 -19.49 -3.32
CA ASP A 231 1.81 -20.52 -3.17
C ASP A 231 1.89 -21.49 -4.36
N ASP A 232 0.85 -21.58 -5.19
CA ASP A 232 0.86 -22.36 -6.43
C ASP A 232 1.53 -21.59 -7.60
N LYS A 233 1.95 -20.34 -7.37
CA LYS A 233 2.58 -19.45 -8.35
C LYS A 233 4.09 -19.40 -8.17
N GLU A 234 4.79 -19.00 -9.22
CA GLU A 234 6.24 -18.81 -9.17
C GLU A 234 6.56 -17.52 -8.41
N PHE A 235 7.18 -17.63 -7.24
CA PHE A 235 7.65 -16.46 -6.50
C PHE A 235 8.65 -15.66 -7.34
N LEU A 236 8.42 -14.36 -7.48
CA LEU A 236 9.29 -13.47 -8.25
C LEU A 236 10.24 -12.72 -7.31
N PHE A 237 9.70 -11.80 -6.52
CA PHE A 237 10.48 -11.05 -5.55
C PHE A 237 9.58 -10.47 -4.46
N CYS A 238 10.21 -9.89 -3.45
CA CYS A 238 9.54 -9.14 -2.41
C CYS A 238 10.23 -7.80 -2.14
N ILE A 239 9.48 -6.88 -1.57
CA ILE A 239 9.98 -5.63 -1.00
C ILE A 239 9.69 -5.66 0.49
N ASP A 240 10.74 -5.49 1.28
CA ASP A 240 10.68 -5.37 2.74
C ASP A 240 11.79 -4.43 3.23
N LYS A 241 11.94 -4.31 4.54
CA LYS A 241 12.96 -3.42 5.14
C LYS A 241 14.42 -3.79 4.79
N ASN A 242 14.65 -4.97 4.21
CA ASN A 242 15.97 -5.40 3.76
C ASN A 242 16.16 -5.20 2.25
N ILE A 243 15.26 -4.50 1.57
CA ILE A 243 15.44 -4.12 0.16
C ILE A 243 16.75 -3.34 0.03
N LEU A 244 17.78 -4.05 -0.42
CA LEU A 244 19.18 -3.66 -0.27
C LEU A 244 19.44 -2.25 -0.82
N GLY A 245 19.79 -1.33 0.08
CA GLY A 245 20.29 -0.02 -0.28
C GLY A 245 21.62 -0.15 -1.01
N LYS A 246 21.61 -0.02 -2.35
CA LYS A 246 22.79 0.44 -3.12
C LYS A 246 22.56 0.83 -4.58
N ASN A 247 21.41 0.53 -5.20
CA ASN A 247 21.18 1.01 -6.57
C ASN A 247 19.88 1.80 -6.66
N LYS A 248 19.99 3.04 -7.15
CA LYS A 248 18.88 3.94 -7.55
C LYS A 248 18.00 3.36 -8.70
N LYS A 249 18.02 2.04 -8.89
CA LYS A 249 17.54 1.31 -10.06
C LYS A 249 17.07 -0.08 -9.62
N PHE A 250 16.06 -0.17 -8.76
CA PHE A 250 15.45 -1.47 -8.49
C PHE A 250 14.79 -1.98 -9.78
N ALA A 251 15.24 -3.13 -10.22
CA ALA A 251 14.73 -3.86 -11.36
C ALA A 251 14.80 -5.36 -11.04
N TYR A 252 13.90 -6.12 -11.63
CA TYR A 252 13.86 -7.57 -11.47
C TYR A 252 13.73 -8.22 -12.85
N GLU A 253 14.40 -9.35 -13.02
CA GLU A 253 14.33 -10.22 -14.18
C GLU A 253 14.10 -11.65 -13.66
N SER A 254 13.07 -12.33 -14.17
CA SER A 254 12.82 -13.74 -13.83
C SER A 254 13.78 -14.68 -14.55
N GLU A 255 13.83 -15.92 -14.08
CA GLU A 255 14.31 -17.04 -14.90
C GLU A 255 13.40 -17.26 -16.13
N TRP A 256 13.87 -18.08 -17.07
CA TRP A 256 13.05 -18.46 -18.22
C TRP A 256 11.88 -19.35 -17.78
N ILE A 257 10.67 -18.92 -18.10
CA ILE A 257 9.41 -19.61 -17.81
C ILE A 257 8.93 -20.26 -19.09
N SER A 258 8.66 -21.57 -19.04
CA SER A 258 8.16 -22.31 -20.19
C SER A 258 6.68 -22.03 -20.46
N VAL A 259 6.34 -21.87 -21.74
CA VAL A 259 4.97 -21.77 -22.21
C VAL A 259 4.39 -23.17 -22.26
N GLU A 260 3.26 -23.38 -21.58
CA GLU A 260 2.53 -24.66 -21.63
C GLU A 260 2.01 -24.95 -23.05
N ASP A 261 1.99 -26.22 -23.46
CA ASP A 261 1.49 -26.60 -24.80
C ASP A 261 0.00 -26.28 -25.01
N ASN A 262 -0.79 -26.28 -23.93
CA ASN A 262 -2.22 -25.97 -23.95
C ASN A 262 -2.61 -24.96 -22.87
N TYR A 263 -2.49 -23.68 -23.22
CA TYR A 263 -2.83 -22.57 -22.34
C TYR A 263 -4.24 -21.99 -22.57
N VAL A 264 -5.13 -22.68 -23.30
CA VAL A 264 -6.48 -22.17 -23.59
C VAL A 264 -7.26 -21.84 -22.31
N ARG A 265 -7.04 -22.62 -21.24
CA ARG A 265 -7.69 -22.40 -19.94
C ARG A 265 -6.99 -21.36 -19.06
N ASN A 266 -5.75 -21.00 -19.38
CA ASN A 266 -4.92 -20.07 -18.62
C ASN A 266 -4.12 -19.14 -19.58
N PRO A 267 -4.80 -18.37 -20.45
CA PRO A 267 -4.13 -17.70 -21.57
C PRO A 267 -3.37 -16.44 -21.17
N ASP A 268 -3.48 -15.98 -19.93
CA ASP A 268 -2.96 -14.70 -19.46
C ASP A 268 -1.77 -14.91 -18.53
N ILE A 269 -0.64 -14.24 -18.81
CA ILE A 269 0.50 -14.16 -17.89
C ILE A 269 0.19 -13.06 -16.88
N CYS A 270 -0.01 -13.43 -15.63
CA CYS A 270 -0.43 -12.53 -14.57
C CYS A 270 0.56 -12.50 -13.40
N ILE A 271 0.58 -11.34 -12.75
CA ILE A 271 1.31 -11.04 -11.54
C ILE A 271 0.31 -10.94 -10.40
N TYR A 272 0.61 -11.61 -9.31
CA TYR A 272 -0.18 -11.69 -8.09
C TYR A 272 0.58 -10.96 -6.99
N THR A 273 -0.16 -10.30 -6.09
CA THR A 273 0.42 -9.49 -5.01
C THR A 273 -0.17 -9.95 -3.68
N GLU A 274 0.71 -10.18 -2.71
CA GLU A 274 0.33 -10.37 -1.31
C GLU A 274 1.06 -9.37 -0.44
N ILE A 275 0.37 -8.85 0.57
CA ILE A 275 0.89 -7.84 1.48
C ILE A 275 0.82 -8.40 2.89
N ASN A 276 1.97 -8.54 3.56
CA ASN A 276 2.01 -8.64 5.01
C ASN A 276 2.12 -7.22 5.57
N VAL A 277 1.04 -6.72 6.16
CA VAL A 277 1.00 -5.38 6.75
C VAL A 277 1.90 -5.35 7.97
N TYR A 278 1.64 -6.22 8.95
CA TYR A 278 2.44 -6.35 10.17
C TYR A 278 2.07 -7.62 10.94
N ASN A 279 3.06 -8.38 11.40
CA ASN A 279 2.91 -9.52 12.33
C ASN A 279 1.81 -10.52 11.90
N GLY A 280 1.82 -10.93 10.63
CA GLY A 280 0.89 -11.92 10.08
C GLY A 280 -0.48 -11.35 9.68
N ILE A 281 -0.72 -10.04 9.83
CA ILE A 281 -1.90 -9.37 9.28
C ILE A 281 -1.70 -9.22 7.77
N THR A 282 -2.26 -10.13 6.98
CA THR A 282 -2.11 -10.14 5.53
C THR A 282 -3.32 -9.61 4.76
N ILE A 283 -3.05 -9.10 3.56
CA ILE A 283 -4.02 -8.88 2.47
C ILE A 283 -3.57 -9.80 1.34
N ASN A 284 -4.39 -10.81 1.04
CA ASN A 284 -4.06 -11.82 0.05
C ASN A 284 -4.38 -11.33 -1.37
N SER A 285 -3.92 -12.09 -2.37
CA SER A 285 -4.21 -11.79 -3.77
C SER A 285 -5.72 -11.74 -4.05
N GLY A 286 -6.15 -10.70 -4.77
CA GLY A 286 -7.54 -10.48 -5.15
C GLY A 286 -8.48 -10.08 -4.01
N GLU A 287 -7.97 -9.83 -2.79
CA GLU A 287 -8.77 -9.35 -1.65
C GLU A 287 -8.95 -7.83 -1.62
N SER A 288 -8.14 -7.09 -2.36
CA SER A 288 -8.13 -5.63 -2.38
C SER A 288 -7.80 -5.13 -3.79
N PHE A 289 -8.15 -3.88 -4.12
CA PHE A 289 -7.78 -3.30 -5.41
C PHE A 289 -6.27 -3.31 -5.66
N ILE A 290 -5.46 -3.08 -4.61
CA ILE A 290 -4.00 -3.09 -4.67
C ILE A 290 -3.40 -4.50 -4.70
N THR A 291 -4.21 -5.54 -4.48
CA THR A 291 -3.79 -6.95 -4.61
C THR A 291 -4.50 -7.69 -5.74
N ASN A 292 -5.33 -7.01 -6.55
CA ASN A 292 -5.97 -7.61 -7.70
C ASN A 292 -4.94 -8.12 -8.73
N PRO A 293 -5.16 -9.28 -9.36
CA PRO A 293 -4.24 -9.79 -10.38
C PRO A 293 -4.01 -8.80 -11.52
N TYR A 294 -2.75 -8.68 -11.96
CA TYR A 294 -2.35 -7.82 -13.07
C TYR A 294 -1.78 -8.66 -14.21
N CYS A 295 -2.43 -8.68 -15.36
CA CYS A 295 -1.95 -9.46 -16.49
C CYS A 295 -1.10 -8.61 -17.45
N VAL A 296 0.13 -9.08 -17.65
CA VAL A 296 1.17 -8.38 -18.42
C VAL A 296 0.94 -8.57 -19.91
N LYS A 297 0.60 -9.80 -20.32
CA LYS A 297 0.42 -10.17 -21.73
C LYS A 297 -0.29 -11.52 -21.84
N SER A 298 -0.96 -11.76 -22.96
CA SER A 298 -1.51 -13.08 -23.29
C SER A 298 -0.44 -14.00 -23.91
N LEU A 299 -0.49 -15.28 -23.55
CA LEU A 299 0.32 -16.35 -24.14
C LEU A 299 0.12 -16.51 -25.65
N TYR A 300 -1.06 -16.16 -26.20
CA TYR A 300 -1.28 -16.12 -27.66
C TYR A 300 -0.34 -15.14 -28.39
N ALA A 301 0.20 -14.16 -27.67
CA ALA A 301 1.11 -13.15 -28.22
C ALA A 301 2.58 -13.39 -27.84
N VAL A 302 2.90 -14.48 -27.14
CA VAL A 302 4.27 -14.91 -26.85
C VAL A 302 4.80 -15.70 -28.04
N LYS A 303 6.01 -15.37 -28.47
CA LYS A 303 6.67 -16.07 -29.58
C LYS A 303 7.72 -17.04 -29.03
N GLY A 304 7.68 -18.29 -29.49
CA GLY A 304 8.56 -19.35 -28.98
C GLY A 304 8.01 -20.01 -27.70
N ASN A 305 8.84 -20.84 -27.08
CA ASN A 305 8.38 -21.75 -26.02
C ASN A 305 8.73 -21.27 -24.61
N ASN A 306 9.40 -20.12 -24.47
CA ASN A 306 9.77 -19.56 -23.17
C ASN A 306 9.68 -18.03 -23.18
N TYR A 307 9.44 -17.46 -22.01
CA TYR A 307 9.46 -16.03 -21.77
C TYR A 307 10.15 -15.69 -20.43
N LYS A 308 10.53 -14.43 -20.27
CA LYS A 308 11.02 -13.83 -19.03
C LYS A 308 10.15 -12.63 -18.67
N LEU A 309 9.95 -12.42 -17.37
CA LEU A 309 9.29 -11.25 -16.81
C LEU A 309 10.34 -10.24 -16.37
N PHE A 310 10.11 -8.97 -16.71
CA PHE A 310 10.96 -7.84 -16.34
C PHE A 310 10.15 -6.78 -15.63
N TYR A 311 10.62 -6.38 -14.46
CA TYR A 311 10.08 -5.26 -13.69
C TYR A 311 11.08 -4.11 -13.65
N LYS A 312 10.59 -2.88 -13.83
CA LYS A 312 11.37 -1.64 -13.69
C LYS A 312 10.66 -0.74 -12.69
N GLY A 313 11.28 -0.45 -11.54
CA GLY A 313 10.57 0.15 -10.39
C GLY A 313 10.97 1.56 -9.97
N ILE A 314 12.10 2.13 -10.44
CA ILE A 314 12.63 3.40 -9.87
C ILE A 314 12.97 4.48 -10.91
N GLU A 315 13.26 4.12 -12.18
CA GLU A 315 13.69 5.11 -13.18
C GLU A 315 12.54 5.81 -13.92
N LYS A 316 11.36 5.18 -13.95
CA LYS A 316 10.15 5.61 -14.65
C LYS A 316 8.94 5.11 -13.86
N VAL A 317 7.74 5.54 -14.25
CA VAL A 317 6.48 4.92 -13.84
C VAL A 317 6.60 3.39 -13.89
N PRO A 318 6.43 2.65 -12.77
CA PRO A 318 6.71 1.24 -12.70
C PRO A 318 5.82 0.40 -13.60
N PHE A 319 6.43 -0.58 -14.26
CA PHE A 319 5.73 -1.45 -15.21
C PHE A 319 6.41 -2.80 -15.36
N TRP A 320 5.61 -3.76 -15.83
CA TRP A 320 6.05 -5.08 -16.22
C TRP A 320 6.17 -5.19 -17.74
N THR A 321 7.16 -5.94 -18.21
CA THR A 321 7.31 -6.35 -19.61
C THR A 321 7.69 -7.81 -19.70
N ILE A 322 7.55 -8.38 -20.89
CA ILE A 322 8.06 -9.71 -21.19
C ILE A 322 9.12 -9.65 -22.28
N LYS A 323 10.11 -10.54 -22.20
CA LYS A 323 10.98 -10.90 -23.31
C LYS A 323 10.71 -12.36 -23.65
N ASP A 324 10.46 -12.66 -24.92
CA ASP A 324 10.27 -14.03 -25.38
C ASP A 324 11.54 -14.58 -26.04
N SER A 325 11.67 -15.91 -26.05
CA SER A 325 12.88 -16.60 -26.54
C SER A 325 13.18 -16.40 -28.03
N SER A 326 12.24 -15.83 -28.79
CA SER A 326 12.38 -15.58 -30.22
C SER A 326 12.96 -14.20 -30.56
N ASN A 327 13.17 -13.33 -29.55
CA ASN A 327 13.67 -11.95 -29.69
C ASN A 327 14.96 -11.68 -28.91
#